data_AF-A0A7Z9WLD4-F1
#
_entry.id   AF-A0A7Z9WLD4-F1
#
_cell.length_a   1.000
_cell.length_b   1.000
_cell.length_c   1.000
_cell.angle_alpha   90.00
_cell.angle_beta   90.00
_cell.angle_gamma   90.00
#
_symmetry.space_group_name_H-M   'P 1'
#
loop_
_entity.id
_entity.type
_entity.pdbx_description
1 polymer ?
#
loop_
_entity_poly.entity_id
_entity_poly.type
_entity_poly.pdbx_seq_one_letter_code
_entity_poly.pdbx_strand_id
1 'polypeptide(L)' 'THLPVVVDPSHGTGKWQLVGAVAKAAVAAGADGLLIEVHPWPERALSDGAQSLKPEKFAQLMGELRRVAEAVGRSL' A
#
# COMPACT_ATOMS: atom_id res chain seq x y z
N THR A 1 -11.26 -13.58 -13.33
CA THR A 1 -12.53 -12.84 -13.46
C THR A 1 -12.30 -11.62 -14.33
N HIS A 2 -13.34 -10.95 -14.82
CA HIS A 2 -13.23 -9.67 -15.55
C HIS A 2 -13.29 -8.45 -14.62
N LEU A 3 -13.58 -8.67 -13.33
CA LEU A 3 -13.66 -7.62 -12.33
C LEU A 3 -12.25 -7.22 -11.81
N PRO A 4 -12.04 -5.94 -11.45
CA PRO A 4 -10.79 -5.49 -10.85
C PRO A 4 -10.47 -6.19 -9.52
N VAL A 5 -9.18 -6.41 -9.24
CA VAL A 5 -8.70 -6.97 -7.98
C VAL A 5 -7.88 -5.92 -7.22
N VAL A 6 -8.35 -5.56 -6.03
CA VAL A 6 -7.70 -4.59 -5.13
C VAL A 6 -7.11 -5.32 -3.93
N VAL A 7 -5.88 -4.98 -3.55
CA VAL A 7 -5.21 -5.53 -2.36
C VAL A 7 -5.15 -4.49 -1.25
N ASP A 8 -5.56 -4.88 -0.04
CA ASP A 8 -5.35 -4.10 1.18
C ASP A 8 -4.13 -4.65 1.95
N PRO A 9 -2.94 -4.08 1.77
CA PRO A 9 -1.75 -4.46 2.54
C PRO A 9 -1.80 -4.01 4.00
N SER A 10 -2.67 -3.07 4.38
CA SER A 10 -2.80 -2.57 5.75
C SER A 10 -3.46 -3.64 6.61
N HIS A 11 -4.74 -3.95 6.34
CA HIS A 11 -5.46 -5.00 7.05
C HIS A 11 -4.88 -6.40 6.78
N GLY A 12 -4.40 -6.64 5.55
CA GLY A 12 -3.81 -7.93 5.19
C GLY A 12 -2.57 -8.29 6.02
N THR A 13 -1.89 -7.30 6.60
CA THR A 13 -0.69 -7.52 7.44
C THR A 13 -0.87 -7.11 8.90
N GLY A 14 -1.75 -6.16 9.19
CA GLY A 14 -1.95 -5.56 10.51
C GLY A 14 -0.72 -4.80 11.04
N LYS A 15 0.32 -4.59 10.22
CA LYS A 15 1.63 -4.07 10.65
C LYS A 15 2.18 -3.12 9.60
N TRP A 16 2.29 -1.83 9.95
CA TRP A 16 2.73 -0.79 9.03
C TRP A 16 4.11 -1.09 8.39
N GLN A 17 5.01 -1.80 9.09
CA GLN A 17 6.33 -2.17 8.56
C GLN A 17 6.25 -3.11 7.35
N LEU A 18 5.17 -3.88 7.22
CA LEU A 18 4.98 -4.84 6.13
C LEU A 18 4.21 -4.25 4.94
N VAL A 19 3.47 -3.16 5.15
CA VAL A 19 2.61 -2.53 4.14
C VAL A 19 3.37 -2.25 2.85
N GLY A 20 4.56 -1.65 2.94
CA GLY A 20 5.36 -1.31 1.76
C GLY A 20 5.83 -2.54 0.97
N ALA A 21 6.20 -3.63 1.65
CA ALA A 21 6.63 -4.86 0.99
C ALA A 21 5.47 -5.55 0.28
N VAL A 22 4.31 -5.67 0.94
CA VAL A 22 3.12 -6.30 0.38
C VAL A 22 2.50 -5.45 -0.73
N ALA A 23 2.50 -4.12 -0.60
CA ALA A 23 2.07 -3.22 -1.68
C ALA A 23 2.89 -3.42 -2.96
N LYS A 24 4.23 -3.50 -2.83
CA LYS A 24 5.12 -3.76 -3.98
C LYS A 24 4.87 -5.14 -4.59
N ALA A 25 4.69 -6.16 -3.74
CA ALA A 25 4.36 -7.51 -4.21
C ALA A 25 3.02 -7.55 -4.95
N ALA A 26 2.00 -6.85 -4.46
CA ALA A 26 0.69 -6.76 -5.08
C ALA A 26 0.73 -6.09 -6.46
N VAL A 27 1.44 -4.96 -6.58
CA VAL A 27 1.65 -4.29 -7.88
C VAL A 27 2.40 -5.22 -8.84
N ALA A 28 3.48 -5.86 -8.40
CA ALA A 28 4.23 -6.80 -9.22
C ALA A 28 3.41 -8.02 -9.66
N ALA A 29 2.48 -8.49 -8.81
CA ALA A 29 1.55 -9.56 -9.12
C ALA A 29 0.42 -9.15 -10.07
N GLY A 30 0.29 -7.86 -10.38
CA GLY A 30 -0.72 -7.35 -11.31
C GLY A 30 -2.04 -6.94 -10.67
N ALA A 31 -2.06 -6.61 -9.37
CA ALA A 31 -3.23 -6.00 -8.74
C ALA A 31 -3.63 -4.70 -9.48
N ASP A 32 -4.94 -4.46 -9.56
CA ASP A 32 -5.51 -3.31 -10.25
C ASP A 32 -5.60 -2.07 -9.36
N GLY A 33 -5.51 -2.26 -8.04
CA GLY A 33 -5.47 -1.17 -7.08
C GLY A 33 -4.93 -1.62 -5.72
N LEU A 34 -4.64 -0.62 -4.89
CA LEU A 34 -4.24 -0.79 -3.50
C LEU A 34 -5.15 0.03 -2.60
N LEU A 35 -5.45 -0.51 -1.42
CA LEU A 35 -6.10 0.22 -0.33
C LEU A 35 -5.11 0.35 0.83
N ILE A 36 -4.60 1.55 1.07
CA ILE A 36 -3.57 1.81 2.09
C ILE A 36 -4.09 2.83 3.09
N GLU A 37 -4.04 2.48 4.38
CA GLU A 37 -4.41 3.39 5.46
C GLU A 37 -3.27 4.36 5.78
N VAL A 38 -3.63 5.64 5.95
CA VAL A 38 -2.69 6.72 6.24
C VAL A 38 -3.27 7.60 7.34
N HIS A 39 -2.46 7.90 8.35
CA HIS A 39 -2.84 8.80 9.44
C HIS A 39 -1.64 9.70 9.82
N PRO A 40 -1.81 11.02 10.01
CA PRO A 40 -0.69 11.92 10.39
C PRO A 40 -0.08 11.57 11.75
N TRP A 41 -0.91 11.08 12.67
CA TRP A 41 -0.54 10.67 14.03
C TRP A 41 -1.07 9.27 14.34
N PRO A 42 -0.51 8.18 13.78
CA PRO A 42 -1.06 6.84 13.95
C PRO A 42 -1.22 6.44 15.43
N GLU A 43 -0.35 6.95 16.30
CA GLU A 43 -0.43 6.76 17.75
C GLU A 43 -1.65 7.41 18.43
N ARG A 44 -2.36 8.30 17.73
CA ARG A 44 -3.60 8.95 18.19
C ARG A 44 -4.83 8.53 17.38
N ALA A 45 -4.66 7.60 16.44
CA ALA A 45 -5.78 7.13 15.63
C ALA A 45 -6.82 6.43 16.50
N LEU A 46 -8.10 6.71 16.28
CA LEU A 46 -9.21 6.08 17.01
C LEU A 46 -9.40 4.61 16.62
N SER A 47 -8.89 4.22 15.44
CA SER A 47 -8.87 2.86 14.93
C SER A 47 -7.58 2.65 14.14
N ASP A 48 -7.06 1.42 14.15
CA ASP A 48 -6.08 0.93 13.17
C ASP A 48 -4.77 1.72 13.02
N GLY A 49 -4.37 2.43 14.08
CA GLY A 49 -3.11 3.16 14.12
C GLY A 49 -1.87 2.29 13.90
N ALA A 50 -1.90 1.01 14.29
CA ALA A 50 -0.76 0.10 14.17
C ALA A 50 -0.42 -0.29 12.71
N GLN A 51 -1.39 -0.20 11.81
CA GLN A 51 -1.24 -0.54 10.38
C GLN A 51 -1.21 0.69 9.46
N SER A 52 -1.60 1.86 9.98
CA SER A 52 -1.58 3.13 9.25
C SER A 52 -0.16 3.66 9.01
N LEU A 53 0.13 4.06 7.77
CA LEU A 53 1.36 4.79 7.44
C LEU A 53 1.26 6.26 7.84
N LYS A 54 2.41 6.89 8.03
CA LYS A 54 2.52 8.36 8.03
C LYS A 54 2.51 8.93 6.61
N PRO A 55 2.02 10.15 6.38
CA PRO A 55 1.96 10.77 5.05
C PRO A 55 3.30 10.76 4.29
N GLU A 56 4.41 11.01 4.97
CA GLU A 56 5.74 11.04 4.35
C GLU A 56 6.17 9.64 3.89
N LYS A 57 5.82 8.61 4.67
CA LYS A 57 6.07 7.21 4.30
C LYS A 57 5.19 6.76 3.16
N PHE A 58 3.93 7.20 3.13
CA PHE A 58 3.04 6.97 2.00
C PHE A 58 3.59 7.62 0.72
N ALA A 59 4.02 8.88 0.78
CA ALA A 59 4.63 9.56 -0.37
C ALA A 59 5.89 8.85 -0.88
N GLN A 60 6.77 8.40 0.03
CA GLN A 60 7.92 7.57 -0.33
C GLN A 60 7.48 6.27 -1.04
N LEU A 61 6.48 5.58 -0.48
CA LEU A 61 5.97 4.33 -1.03
C LEU A 61 5.41 4.53 -2.44
N MET A 62 4.65 5.60 -2.71
CA MET A 62 4.13 5.88 -4.05
C MET A 62 5.25 6.05 -5.10
N GLY A 63 6.36 6.70 -4.72
CA GLY A 63 7.54 6.81 -5.59
C GLY A 63 8.22 5.46 -5.86
N GLU A 64 8.25 4.57 -4.86
CA GLU A 64 8.74 3.20 -5.05
C GLU A 64 7.80 2.36 -5.93
N LEU A 65 6.49 2.46 -5.70
CA LEU A 65 5.49 1.70 -6.44
C LEU A 65 5.48 2.08 -7.92
N ARG A 66 5.66 3.36 -8.28
CA ARG A 66 5.74 3.79 -9.68
C ARG A 66 6.81 3.02 -10.45
N ARG A 67 8.01 2.87 -9.86
CA ARG A 67 9.11 2.11 -10.47
C ARG A 67 8.79 0.63 -10.61
N VAL A 68 8.09 0.03 -9.63
CA VAL A 68 7.67 -1.37 -9.69
C VAL A 68 6.62 -1.57 -10.78
N ALA A 69 5.61 -0.69 -10.87
CA ALA A 69 4.59 -0.74 -11.91
C ALA A 69 5.20 -0.65 -13.31
N GLU A 70 6.09 0.33 -13.53
CA GLU A 70 6.81 0.49 -14.80
C GLU A 70 7.60 -0.76 -15.18
N ALA A 71 8.29 -1.38 -14.21
CA ALA A 71 9.06 -2.60 -14.43
C ALA A 71 8.20 -3.82 -14.85
N VAL A 72 6.90 -3.83 -14.51
CA VAL A 72 5.95 -4.88 -14.93
C VAL A 72 5.00 -4.42 -16.03
N GLY A 73 5.34 -3.32 -16.74
CA GLY A 73 4.56 -2.83 -17.88
C GLY A 73 3.22 -2.19 -17.51
N ARG A 74 3.10 -1.67 -16.29
CA ARG A 74 1.91 -0.98 -15.78
C ARG A 74 2.25 0.48 -15.40
N SER A 75 1.23 1.29 -15.21
CA SER A 75 1.36 2.68 -14.74
C SER A 75 0.61 2.89 -13.43
N LEU A 76 0.99 3.97 -12.73
CA LEU A 76 0.45 4.43 -11.45
C LEU A 76 0.01 5.88 -11.53
#